data_AF-A0A561BSA3-F1
#
_entry.id   AF-A0A561BSA3-F1
#
_cell.length_a   1.000
_cell.length_b   1.000
_cell.length_c   1.000
_cell.angle_alpha   90.00
_cell.angle_beta   90.00
_cell.angle_gamma   90.00
#
_symmetry.space_group_name_H-M   'P 1'
#
loop_
_entity.id
_entity.type
_entity.pdbx_description
1 polymer ?
#
loop_
_entity_poly.entity_id
_entity_poly.type
_entity_poly.pdbx_seq_one_letter_code
_entity_poly.pdbx_strand_id
1 'polypeptide(L)' 'MTIKVRLSGEPEEIDAMVEHLRQQFDVAGGERRYPNLGAFGIRVYLEVRPHTTPTPRRVRSERVHPTRTEIEP' A
#
# COMPACT_ATOMS: atom_id res chain seq x y z
N MET A 1 -7.96 -2.00 -11.06
CA MET A 1 -6.55 -2.43 -11.11
C MET A 1 -6.30 -3.34 -9.91
N THR A 2 -5.63 -4.47 -10.11
CA THR A 2 -5.41 -5.48 -9.06
C THR A 2 -3.91 -5.71 -8.89
N ILE A 3 -3.43 -5.75 -7.64
CA ILE A 3 -2.04 -6.00 -7.28
C ILE A 3 -1.96 -7.36 -6.60
N LYS A 4 -1.03 -8.21 -7.04
CA LYS A 4 -0.75 -9.49 -6.38
C LYS A 4 0.34 -9.30 -5.33
N VAL A 5 0.07 -9.73 -4.11
CA VAL A 5 0.97 -9.55 -2.96
C VAL A 5 1.33 -10.93 -2.40
N ARG A 6 2.61 -11.12 -2.09
CA ARG A 6 3.09 -12.28 -1.31
C ARG A 6 3.59 -11.78 0.03
N LEU A 7 2.98 -12.25 1.11
CA LEU A 7 3.45 -11.99 2.47
C LEU A 7 4.18 -13.22 2.98
N SER A 8 5.28 -13.00 3.70
CA SER A 8 6.04 -14.02 4.40
C SER A 8 6.41 -13.49 5.77
N GLY A 9 6.18 -14.28 6.82
CA GLY A 9 6.39 -13.89 8.21
C GLY A 9 5.81 -14.93 9.16
N GLU A 10 5.77 -14.61 10.45
CA GLU A 10 5.10 -15.46 11.42
C GLU A 10 3.57 -15.41 11.24
N PRO A 11 2.83 -16.48 11.60
CA PRO A 11 1.38 -16.54 11.38
C PRO A 11 0.61 -15.33 11.93
N GLU A 12 0.96 -14.88 13.12
CA GLU A 12 0.31 -13.76 13.82
C GLU A 12 0.62 -12.42 13.13
N GLU A 13 1.83 -12.25 12.62
CA GLU A 13 2.23 -11.06 11.86
C GLU A 13 1.52 -11.00 10.50
N ILE A 14 1.37 -12.16 9.83
CA ILE A 14 0.59 -12.24 8.60
C ILE A 14 -0.86 -11.86 8.86
N ASP A 15 -1.47 -12.39 9.92
CA ASP A 15 -2.86 -12.10 10.26
C ASP A 15 -3.07 -10.60 10.55
N ALA A 16 -2.16 -10.00 11.34
CA ALA A 16 -2.18 -8.56 11.60
C ALA A 16 -2.02 -7.73 10.32
N MET A 17 -1.12 -8.13 9.41
CA MET A 17 -0.88 -7.44 8.15
C MET A 17 -2.08 -7.57 7.19
N VAL A 18 -2.69 -8.75 7.08
CA VAL A 18 -3.90 -8.97 6.26
C VAL A 18 -5.03 -8.09 6.77
N GLU A 19 -5.23 -8.02 8.10
CA GLU A 19 -6.27 -7.17 8.68
C GLU A 19 -6.02 -5.69 8.42
N HIS A 20 -4.78 -5.23 8.55
CA HIS A 20 -4.41 -3.86 8.20
C HIS A 20 -4.68 -3.55 6.72
N LEU A 21 -4.35 -4.47 5.81
CA LEU A 21 -4.60 -4.31 4.37
C LEU A 21 -6.10 -4.20 4.06
N ARG A 22 -6.95 -4.97 4.74
CA ARG A 22 -8.42 -4.90 4.57
C ARG A 22 -9.01 -3.55 4.91
N GLN A 23 -8.37 -2.77 5.79
CA GLN A 23 -8.83 -1.42 6.12
C GLN A 23 -8.66 -0.45 4.95
N GLN A 24 -7.67 -0.66 4.09
CA GLN A 24 -7.27 0.27 3.03
C GLN A 24 -7.56 -0.24 1.60
N PHE A 25 -7.78 -1.55 1.45
CA PHE A 25 -7.97 -2.22 0.16
C PHE A 25 -9.09 -3.24 0.22
N ASP A 26 -9.71 -3.50 -0.92
CA ASP A 26 -10.46 -4.73 -1.14
C ASP A 26 -9.45 -5.87 -1.30
N VAL A 27 -9.41 -6.76 -0.31
CA VAL A 27 -8.48 -7.90 -0.25
C VAL A 27 -9.21 -9.20 -0.56
N ALA A 28 -8.67 -9.99 -1.46
CA ALA A 28 -9.11 -11.35 -1.75
C ALA A 28 -7.95 -12.35 -1.56
N GLY A 29 -8.27 -13.57 -1.12
CA GLY A 29 -7.29 -14.62 -0.83
C GLY A 29 -6.79 -14.58 0.61
N GLY A 30 -5.68 -15.29 0.86
CA GLY A 30 -5.03 -15.36 2.18
C GLY A 30 -5.49 -16.50 3.08
N GLU A 31 -6.47 -17.27 2.65
CA GLU A 31 -7.01 -18.42 3.39
C GLU A 31 -6.05 -19.61 3.35
N ARG A 32 -5.34 -19.77 2.22
CA ARG A 32 -4.31 -20.80 2.07
C ARG A 32 -2.96 -20.30 2.58
N ARG A 33 -2.48 -20.93 3.64
CA ARG A 33 -1.17 -20.70 4.24
C ARG A 33 -0.21 -21.80 3.78
N TYR A 34 1.00 -21.43 3.40
CA TYR A 34 2.03 -22.37 2.99
C TYR A 34 3.26 -22.21 3.89
N PRO A 35 3.87 -23.29 4.40
CA PRO A 35 5.12 -23.18 5.12
C PRO A 35 6.22 -22.63 4.21
N ASN A 36 7.10 -21.79 4.76
CA ASN A 36 8.31 -21.38 4.05
C ASN A 36 9.25 -22.58 3.89
N LEU A 37 9.78 -22.80 2.68
CA LEU A 37 10.75 -23.87 2.45
C LEU A 37 12.14 -23.34 2.81
N GLY A 38 12.77 -23.92 3.84
CA GLY A 38 14.11 -23.54 4.28
C GLY A 38 14.18 -22.30 5.18
N ALA A 39 13.04 -21.80 5.67
CA ALA A 39 12.95 -20.70 6.64
C ALA A 39 11.75 -20.91 7.57
N PHE A 40 11.75 -20.21 8.70
CA PHE A 40 10.64 -20.20 9.64
C PHE A 40 9.42 -19.43 9.08
N GLY A 41 8.27 -19.62 9.72
CA GLY A 41 7.01 -18.96 9.38
C GLY A 41 6.32 -19.52 8.14
N ILE A 42 5.38 -18.71 7.62
CA ILE A 42 4.49 -19.06 6.52
C ILE A 42 4.59 -18.03 5.39
N ARG A 43 4.01 -18.37 4.23
CA ARG A 43 3.69 -17.45 3.15
C ARG A 43 2.22 -17.54 2.76
N VAL A 44 1.65 -16.40 2.41
CA VAL A 44 0.30 -16.29 1.82
C VAL A 44 0.36 -15.44 0.55
N TYR A 45 -0.60 -15.68 -0.33
CA TYR A 45 -0.78 -14.92 -1.56
C TYR A 45 -2.13 -14.22 -1.52
N LEU A 46 -2.10 -12.92 -1.76
CA LEU A 46 -3.27 -12.04 -1.74
C LEU A 46 -3.42 -11.33 -3.10
N GLU A 47 -4.65 -10.98 -3.43
CA GLU A 47 -4.95 -9.95 -4.41
C GLU A 47 -5.55 -8.75 -3.69
N VAL A 48 -5.00 -7.55 -3.96
CA VAL A 48 -5.49 -6.30 -3.37
C VAL A 48 -5.92 -5.33 -4.46
N ARG A 49 -7.00 -4.59 -4.21
CA ARG A 49 -7.52 -3.53 -5.08
C ARG A 49 -7.77 -2.29 -4.24
N PRO A 50 -7.42 -1.08 -4.73
CA PRO A 50 -7.81 0.15 -4.04
C PRO A 50 -9.33 0.21 -3.92
N HIS A 51 -9.83 0.63 -2.76
CA HIS A 51 -11.23 1.00 -2.61
C HIS A 51 -11.61 2.00 -3.71
N THR A 52 -12.72 1.78 -4.40
CA THR A 52 -13.16 2.66 -5.50
C THR A 52 -13.64 4.04 -5.05
N THR A 53 -13.43 4.42 -3.80
CA THR A 53 -13.77 5.75 -3.31
C THR A 53 -12.84 6.76 -3.97
N PRO A 54 -13.34 7.65 -4.84
CA PRO A 54 -12.50 8.67 -5.45
C PRO A 54 -12.16 9.67 -4.34
N THR A 55 -10.98 9.52 -3.73
CA THR A 55 -10.41 10.61 -2.95
C THR A 55 -10.04 11.70 -3.93
N PRO A 56 -10.66 12.90 -3.88
CA PRO A 56 -10.24 14.00 -4.72
C PRO A 56 -8.81 14.34 -4.31
N ARG A 57 -7.86 13.97 -5.16
CA ARG A 57 -6.45 14.31 -5.02
C ARG A 57 -6.37 15.84 -5.09
N ARG A 58 -6.36 16.53 -3.94
CA ARG A 58 -6.14 17.98 -3.88
C ARG A 58 -4.72 18.24 -4.33
N VAL A 59 -4.55 18.50 -5.62
CA VAL A 59 -3.33 19.08 -6.16
C VAL A 59 -3.21 20.48 -5.56
N ARG A 60 -2.34 20.62 -4.55
CA ARG A 60 -1.97 21.94 -4.04
C ARG A 60 -0.96 22.51 -5.02
N SER A 61 -1.46 23.20 -6.04
CA SER A 61 -0.63 24.01 -6.93
C SER A 61 -0.15 25.20 -6.13
N GLU A 62 1.01 25.07 -5.47
CA GLU A 62 1.68 26.20 -4.87
C GLU A 62 2.18 27.08 -6.04
N ARG A 63 1.47 28.19 -6.29
CA ARG A 63 1.92 29.20 -7.24
C ARG A 63 3.17 29.84 -6.64
N VAL A 64 4.34 29.36 -7.06
CA VAL A 64 5.60 30.05 -6.82
C VAL A 64 5.54 31.38 -7.58
N HIS A 65 5.37 32.47 -6.84
CA HIS A 65 5.56 33.80 -7.39
C HIS A 65 7.06 34.02 -7.59
N PRO A 66 7.54 34.31 -8.82
CA PRO A 66 8.93 34.70 -8.99
C PRO A 66 9.13 36.06 -8.31
N THR A 67 9.94 36.08 -7.27
CA THR A 67 10.41 37.31 -6.63
C THR A 67 11.23 38.07 -7.67
N ARG A 68 10.72 39.20 -8.14
CA ARG A 68 11.43 40.14 -9.01
C ARG A 68 12.54 40.79 -8.20
N THR A 69 13.77 40.28 -8.32
CA THR A 69 14.95 41.01 -7.85
C THR A 69 15.21 42.13 -8.85
N GLU A 70 14.79 43.34 -8.49
CA GLU A 70 15.26 44.56 -9.13
C GLU A 70 16.76 44.71 -8.88
N ILE A 71 17.53 44.82 -9.95
CA ILE A 71 18.93 45.21 -9.90
C ILE A 71 18.96 46.62 -10.51
N GLU A 72 19.18 47.63 -9.68
CA GLU A 72 19.56 48.99 -10.06
C GLU A 72 20.63 49.50 -9.07
N PRO A 73 21.44 50.51 -9.42
CA PRO A 73 21.62 51.16 -10.72
C PRO A 73 23.02 50.94 -11.34
#